data_AF-A0A4Y1ZRU8-F1
#
_entry.id   AF-A0A4Y1ZRU8-F1
#
_cell.length_a   1.000
_cell.length_b   1.000
_cell.length_c   1.000
_cell.angle_alpha   90.00
_cell.angle_beta   90.00
_cell.angle_gamma   90.00
#
_symmetry.space_group_name_H-M   'P 1'
#
loop_
_entity.id
_entity.type
_entity.pdbx_description
1 polymer ?
#
loop_
_entity_poly.entity_id
_entity_poly.type
_entity_poly.pdbx_seq_one_letter_code
_entity_poly.pdbx_strand_id
1 'polypeptide(L)'
;MPFSENIGGRNCEYQNDNTPIHNSNATKNVTVLDCPPASPYQNQIENVWGFMTRKAYENGGQFSSVNALKTAIESAWYNLEPHILQTLNMPLEKRVYDVILRNGKTLNY
;
A
#
# COMPACT_ATOMS: atom_id res chain seq x y z
N MET A 1 8.70 -0.44 -15.95
CA MET A 1 8.69 -1.57 -14.99
C MET A 1 8.55 -2.88 -15.75
N PRO A 2 9.47 -3.85 -15.62
CA PRO A 2 9.24 -5.18 -16.18
C PRO A 2 7.94 -5.78 -15.59
N PHE A 3 7.18 -6.51 -16.41
CA PHE A 3 5.88 -7.15 -16.06
C PHE A 3 4.68 -6.23 -15.78
N SER A 4 4.85 -4.91 -15.74
CA SER A 4 3.74 -3.98 -15.47
C SER A 4 2.57 -4.10 -16.45
N GLU A 5 2.85 -4.26 -17.75
CA GLU A 5 1.82 -4.48 -18.77
C GLU A 5 1.00 -5.76 -18.55
N ASN A 6 1.62 -6.80 -17.99
CA ASN A 6 0.95 -8.08 -17.73
C ASN A 6 0.07 -8.04 -16.46
N ILE A 7 0.34 -7.11 -15.53
CA ILE A 7 -0.34 -7.03 -14.24
C ILE A 7 -1.41 -5.93 -14.25
N GLY A 8 -1.06 -4.72 -14.73
CA GLY A 8 -1.92 -3.54 -14.69
C GLY A 8 -2.38 -3.03 -16.07
N GLY A 9 -1.94 -3.66 -17.17
CA GLY A 9 -2.22 -3.22 -18.53
C GLY A 9 -1.38 -2.02 -18.97
N ARG A 10 -1.58 -1.57 -20.22
CA ARG A 10 -0.79 -0.49 -20.86
C ARG A 10 -0.90 0.88 -20.20
N ASN A 11 -1.95 1.11 -19.41
CA ASN A 11 -2.23 2.40 -18.76
C ASN A 11 -2.04 2.36 -17.24
N CYS A 12 -1.25 1.40 -16.73
CA CYS A 12 -0.98 1.35 -15.30
C CYS A 12 -0.08 2.51 -14.87
N GLU A 13 -0.45 3.15 -13.77
CA GLU A 13 0.34 4.17 -13.11
C GLU A 13 0.93 3.59 -11.83
N TYR A 14 2.19 3.91 -11.56
CA TYR A 14 2.86 3.47 -10.33
C TYR A 14 2.67 4.51 -9.23
N GLN A 15 2.26 4.08 -8.04
CA GLN A 15 2.08 4.96 -6.89
C GLN A 15 3.16 4.70 -5.85
N ASN A 16 3.80 5.77 -5.37
CA ASN A 16 4.81 5.75 -4.32
C ASN A 16 4.62 6.93 -3.36
N ASP A 17 5.48 7.02 -2.34
CA ASP A 17 5.43 8.07 -1.31
C ASP A 17 6.21 9.35 -1.66
N ASN A 18 6.70 9.48 -2.91
CA ASN A 18 7.45 10.64 -3.40
C ASN A 18 8.68 11.00 -2.54
N THR A 19 9.25 10.06 -1.79
CA THR A 19 10.46 10.31 -0.99
C THR A 19 11.69 10.59 -1.87
N PRO A 20 12.70 11.34 -1.39
CA PRO A 20 13.85 11.75 -2.21
C PRO A 20 14.59 10.60 -2.89
N ILE A 21 14.61 9.42 -2.26
CA ILE A 21 15.23 8.21 -2.80
C ILE A 21 14.51 7.67 -4.04
N HIS A 22 13.20 7.93 -4.17
CA HIS A 22 12.41 7.52 -5.34
C HIS A 22 12.43 8.58 -6.46
N ASN A 23 12.87 9.81 -6.16
CA ASN A 23 13.01 10.92 -7.12
C ASN A 23 14.40 11.09 -7.72
N SER A 24 15.29 10.12 -7.51
CA SER A 24 16.62 10.12 -8.12
C SER A 24 16.53 9.90 -9.64
N ASN A 25 17.52 10.36 -10.42
CA ASN A 25 17.55 10.07 -11.86
C ASN A 25 17.70 8.57 -12.17
N ALA A 26 18.22 7.78 -11.23
CA ALA A 26 18.33 6.34 -11.39
C ALA A 26 16.97 5.61 -11.32
N THR A 27 15.92 6.25 -10.80
CA THR A 27 14.62 5.62 -10.49
C THR A 27 13.45 6.13 -11.34
N LYS A 28 13.66 7.11 -12.24
CA LYS A 28 12.60 7.83 -12.99
C LYS A 28 12.05 7.16 -14.26
N ASN A 29 12.27 5.86 -14.47
CA ASN A 29 11.90 5.18 -15.73
C ASN A 29 10.47 4.60 -15.75
N VAL A 30 9.55 5.15 -14.94
CA VAL A 30 8.19 4.64 -14.76
C VAL A 30 7.23 5.81 -14.69
N THR A 31 6.06 5.70 -15.31
CA THR A 31 4.96 6.65 -15.13
C THR A 31 4.46 6.57 -13.68
N VAL A 32 4.67 7.64 -12.92
CA VAL A 32 4.27 7.74 -11.51
C VAL A 32 3.01 8.58 -11.42
N LEU A 33 2.04 8.15 -10.61
CA LEU A 33 0.84 8.91 -10.29
C LEU A 33 1.25 10.19 -9.54
N ASP A 34 0.85 11.35 -10.07
CA ASP A 34 1.15 12.64 -9.44
C ASP A 34 0.40 12.78 -8.11
N CYS A 35 1.16 12.79 -7.03
CA CYS A 35 0.66 12.74 -5.65
C CYS A 35 1.28 13.90 -4.84
N PRO A 36 0.46 14.76 -4.21
CA PRO A 36 0.99 15.78 -3.31
C PRO A 36 1.67 15.13 -2.09
N PRO A 37 2.74 15.74 -1.55
CA PRO A 37 3.38 15.27 -0.32
C PRO A 37 2.37 15.12 0.83
N ALA A 38 2.53 14.07 1.64
CA ALA A 38 1.64 13.76 2.77
C ALA A 38 0.15 13.59 2.40
N SER A 39 -0.12 13.15 1.16
CA SER A 39 -1.48 12.89 0.71
C SER A 39 -2.08 11.61 1.32
N PRO A 40 -3.41 11.53 1.53
CA PRO A 40 -4.14 10.28 1.81
C PRO A 40 -3.88 9.14 0.80
N TYR A 41 -3.24 9.44 -0.35
CA TYR A 41 -2.79 8.47 -1.34
C TYR A 41 -1.65 7.57 -0.82
N GLN A 42 -0.80 8.05 0.09
CA GLN A 42 0.26 7.22 0.70
C GLN A 42 -0.30 6.07 1.56
N ASN A 43 -1.57 6.15 1.96
CA ASN A 43 -2.18 5.27 2.95
C ASN A 43 -2.91 4.03 2.36
N GLN A 44 -2.61 3.61 1.12
CA GLN A 44 -3.19 2.39 0.55
C GLN A 44 -2.35 1.16 0.88
N ILE A 45 -1.05 1.23 0.62
CA ILE A 45 -0.13 0.14 0.98
C ILE A 45 0.05 0.03 2.49
N GLU A 46 0.02 1.15 3.22
CA GLU A 46 0.06 1.18 4.69
C GLU A 46 -1.12 0.44 5.33
N ASN A 47 -2.31 0.51 4.74
CA ASN A 47 -3.46 -0.27 5.20
C ASN A 47 -3.23 -1.78 5.02
N VAL A 48 -2.57 -2.18 3.94
CA VAL A 48 -2.18 -3.58 3.69
C VAL A 48 -1.12 -4.02 4.71
N TRP A 49 -0.11 -3.18 4.99
CA TRP A 49 0.87 -3.44 6.04
C TRP A 49 0.19 -3.60 7.40
N GLY A 50 -0.70 -2.68 7.78
CA GLY A 50 -1.44 -2.75 9.05
C GLY A 50 -2.34 -3.98 9.16
N PHE A 51 -2.95 -4.43 8.07
CA PHE A 51 -3.68 -5.71 8.06
C PHE A 51 -2.73 -6.90 8.26
N MET A 52 -1.64 -6.97 7.49
CA MET A 52 -0.68 -8.07 7.59
C MET A 52 0.00 -8.14 8.96
N THR A 53 0.34 -6.99 9.56
CA THR A 53 0.88 -6.94 10.91
C THR A 53 -0.11 -7.51 11.91
N ARG A 54 -1.39 -7.12 11.84
CA ARG A 54 -2.43 -7.69 12.71
C ARG A 54 -2.58 -9.20 12.55
N LYS A 55 -2.43 -9.72 11.33
CA LYS A 55 -2.47 -11.16 11.05
C LYS A 55 -1.21 -11.90 11.50
N ALA A 56 -0.04 -11.35 11.24
CA ALA A 56 1.22 -11.96 11.68
C ALA A 56 1.31 -12.07 13.21
N TYR A 57 0.80 -11.07 13.94
CA TYR A 57 0.79 -11.01 15.40
C TYR A 57 -0.56 -11.43 16.03
N GLU A 58 -1.42 -12.11 15.26
CA GLU A 58 -2.73 -12.56 15.74
C GLU A 58 -2.57 -13.41 17.02
N ASN A 59 -3.50 -13.27 17.97
CA ASN A 59 -3.45 -13.92 19.29
C ASN A 59 -2.24 -13.53 20.16
N GLY A 60 -1.57 -12.41 19.89
CA GLY A 60 -0.42 -11.95 20.67
C GLY A 60 0.84 -12.76 20.41
N GLY A 61 0.94 -13.41 19.25
CA GLY A 61 2.11 -14.18 18.85
C GLY A 61 3.39 -13.33 18.90
N GLN A 62 4.46 -13.89 19.48
CA GLN A 62 5.79 -13.29 19.46
C GLN A 62 6.76 -14.22 18.74
N PHE A 63 7.78 -13.64 18.11
CA PHE A 63 8.76 -14.39 17.33
C PHE A 63 10.13 -14.32 18.00
N SER A 64 10.72 -15.49 18.24
CA SER A 64 12.08 -15.61 18.80
C SER A 64 13.18 -15.58 17.74
N SER A 65 12.81 -15.57 16.45
CA SER A 65 13.77 -15.50 15.34
C SER A 65 13.22 -14.71 14.16
N VAL A 66 14.13 -14.12 13.38
CA VAL A 66 13.81 -13.45 12.12
C VAL A 66 13.16 -14.41 11.12
N ASN A 67 13.57 -15.68 11.10
CA ASN A 67 13.00 -16.67 10.20
C ASN A 67 11.52 -16.94 10.51
N ALA A 68 11.19 -17.10 11.79
CA ALA A 68 9.79 -17.28 12.22
C ALA A 68 8.91 -16.07 11.86
N LEU A 69 9.43 -14.84 12.04
CA LEU A 69 8.73 -13.63 11.63
C LEU A 69 8.52 -13.58 10.11
N LYS A 70 9.54 -13.91 9.31
CA LYS A 70 9.42 -13.95 7.84
C LYS A 70 8.34 -14.93 7.40
N THR A 71 8.34 -16.15 7.94
CA THR A 71 7.32 -17.16 7.63
C THR A 71 5.92 -16.70 8.00
N ALA A 72 5.76 -15.99 9.14
CA ALA A 72 4.46 -15.45 9.53
C ALA A 72 3.98 -14.33 8.60
N ILE A 73 4.88 -13.44 8.16
CA ILE A 73 4.56 -12.38 7.18
C ILE A 73 4.18 -13.00 5.83
N GLU A 74 4.93 -13.98 5.34
CA GLU A 74 4.63 -14.70 4.10
C GLU A 74 3.27 -15.39 4.21
N SER A 75 2.99 -16.07 5.32
CA SER A 75 1.68 -16.70 5.57
C SER A 75 0.55 -15.67 5.58
N ALA A 76 0.72 -14.51 6.24
CA ALA A 76 -0.27 -13.44 6.23
C ALA A 76 -0.53 -12.89 4.83
N TRP A 77 0.50 -12.81 3.98
CA TRP A 77 0.37 -12.40 2.58
C TRP A 77 -0.34 -13.44 1.72
N TYR A 78 0.05 -14.72 1.80
CA TYR A 78 -0.55 -15.77 0.98
C TYR A 78 -2.01 -16.07 1.34
N ASN A 79 -2.40 -15.83 2.60
CA ASN A 79 -3.79 -15.97 3.06
C ASN A 79 -4.61 -14.68 2.92
N LEU A 80 -4.06 -13.63 2.32
CA LEU A 80 -4.77 -12.38 2.10
C LEU A 80 -5.80 -12.55 0.98
N GLU A 81 -7.09 -12.48 1.33
CA GLU A 81 -8.14 -12.62 0.33
C GLU A 81 -8.21 -11.41 -0.61
N PRO A 82 -8.40 -11.62 -1.93
CA PRO A 82 -8.45 -10.53 -2.90
C PRO A 82 -9.51 -9.46 -2.60
N HIS A 83 -10.64 -9.83 -1.98
CA HIS A 83 -11.70 -8.89 -1.62
C HIS A 83 -11.26 -7.91 -0.51
N ILE A 84 -10.36 -8.35 0.39
CA ILE A 84 -9.77 -7.50 1.43
C ILE A 84 -8.85 -6.47 0.75
N LEU A 85 -8.03 -6.90 -0.20
CA LEU A 85 -7.19 -5.99 -0.99
C LEU A 85 -8.02 -4.94 -1.71
N GLN A 86 -9.14 -5.32 -2.33
CA GLN A 86 -10.05 -4.36 -2.99
C GLN A 86 -10.67 -3.37 -2.01
N THR A 87 -10.98 -3.81 -0.78
CA THR A 87 -11.56 -2.96 0.26
C THR A 87 -10.52 -1.98 0.83
N LEU A 88 -9.31 -2.46 1.11
CA LEU A 88 -8.20 -1.64 1.60
C LEU A 88 -7.71 -0.65 0.53
N ASN A 89 -7.76 -1.09 -0.73
CA ASN A 89 -7.47 -0.29 -1.92
C ASN A 89 -8.71 0.43 -2.45
N MET A 90 -9.50 1.02 -1.54
CA MET A 90 -10.67 1.83 -1.89
C MET A 90 -10.31 2.83 -3.01
N PRO A 91 -11.20 3.02 -4.01
CA PRO A 91 -10.92 3.89 -5.15
C PRO A 91 -10.52 5.30 -4.71
N LEU A 92 -9.53 5.85 -5.40
CA LEU A 92 -8.95 7.17 -5.17
C LEU A 92 -10.03 8.24 -5.00
N GLU A 93 -11.02 8.23 -5.90
CA GLU A 93 -12.14 9.17 -5.94
C GLU A 93 -12.93 9.20 -4.62
N LYS A 94 -13.16 8.04 -4.02
CA LYS A 94 -13.91 7.92 -2.77
C LYS A 94 -13.12 8.45 -1.57
N ARG A 95 -11.80 8.23 -1.55
CA ARG A 95 -10.93 8.82 -0.52
C ARG A 95 -10.82 10.34 -0.63
N VAL A 96 -10.67 10.85 -1.86
CA VAL A 96 -10.66 12.30 -2.11
C VAL A 96 -11.99 12.91 -1.64
N TYR A 97 -13.11 12.27 -1.96
CA TYR A 97 -14.42 12.68 -1.47
C TYR A 97 -14.48 12.70 0.06
N ASP A 98 -14.02 11.64 0.74
CA ASP A 98 -14.00 11.58 2.20
C ASP A 98 -13.08 12.64 2.84
N VAL A 99 -11.93 12.96 2.23
CA VAL A 99 -11.04 14.03 2.69
C VAL A 99 -11.66 15.41 2.52
N ILE A 100 -12.32 15.65 1.37
CA ILE A 100 -13.08 16.89 1.14
C ILE A 100 -14.18 17.03 2.19
N LEU A 101 -14.94 15.95 2.44
CA LEU A 101 -16.00 15.93 3.46
C LEU A 101 -15.48 16.22 4.87
N ARG A 102 -14.23 15.85 5.16
CA ARG A 102 -13.56 16.09 6.44
C ARG A 102 -12.74 17.38 6.50
N ASN A 103 -12.88 18.29 5.53
CA ASN A 103 -12.11 19.54 5.44
C ASN A 103 -10.59 19.31 5.51
N GLY A 104 -10.07 18.30 4.81
CA GLY A 104 -8.63 18.01 4.77
C GLY A 104 -8.07 17.27 5.99
N LYS A 105 -8.92 16.86 6.95
CA LYS A 105 -8.47 16.07 8.11
C LYS A 105 -8.19 14.61 7.73
N THR A 106 -7.35 13.96 8.54
CA THR A 106 -6.94 12.57 8.34
C THR A 106 -8.12 11.59 8.39
N LEU A 107 -8.03 10.57 7.55
CA LEU A 107 -8.96 9.44 7.53
C LEU A 107 -8.39 8.33 8.40
N ASN A 108 -9.15 7.93 9.43
CA ASN A 108 -8.83 6.75 10.23
C ASN A 108 -9.39 5.54 9.48
N TYR A 109 -8.51 4.79 8.82
CA TYR A 109 -8.82 3.50 8.19
C TYR A 109 -8.23 2.35 9.01
#